data_AF-A0A925DJQ6-F1
#
_entry.id   AF-A0A925DJQ6-F1
#
_cell.length_a   1.000
_cell.length_b   1.000
_cell.length_c   1.000
_cell.angle_alpha   90.00
_cell.angle_beta   90.00
_cell.angle_gamma   90.00
#
_symmetry.space_group_name_H-M   'P 1'
#
loop_
_entity.id
_entity.type
_entity.pdbx_description
1 polymer ?
#
loop_
_entity_poly.entity_id
_entity_poly.type
_entity_poly.pdbx_seq_one_letter_code
_entity_poly.pdbx_strand_id
1 'polypeptide(L)'
;MQRVLSGVFLFLFCLFSVAQTPDEILQAANKNYSAKQYGKAALLYAQCLDSLKDRKNPDIEYNAACSFSRAGNHEKAFEHLNKAIEDGWIDKKHTFSDPDLVPLYGDEQWKLFTAAFEGKIEAKKTDYTWGVYFGILFILFFYNLFLLLMLRTKVYLFYTLLILVFAQLEYATNPPFAVLISKVFFWMPLLAGVKQAFICFASLATMAYLLFVREFLQLKSKSKKLDLTLKILIVALAIQTLLTYFLRFPVRPIAYSMWLISYGVAIGAGIYCWRKGYRPARFFVLAASLHTIGVFLGTANDIGLIHFDITFGVLKSYNIGGIGFLISLALALGDQINILKKEKENAQQKALENLEEKVRERTNELKEQKVLIEEKNKEVMDSIRYASRIQRALITSEKYISRNLKRINNP
;
A
#
# COMPACT_ATOMS: atom_id res chain seq x y z
N MET A 1 79.26 -11.60 2.28
CA MET A 1 78.39 -11.11 3.37
C MET A 1 77.80 -9.73 3.06
N GLN A 2 78.59 -8.75 2.62
CA GLN A 2 78.11 -7.41 2.21
C GLN A 2 76.98 -7.42 1.15
N ARG A 3 77.09 -8.21 0.07
CA ARG A 3 76.04 -8.28 -0.98
C ARG A 3 74.70 -8.86 -0.49
N VAL A 4 74.72 -9.72 0.52
CA VAL A 4 73.50 -10.31 1.12
C VAL A 4 72.85 -9.31 2.08
N LEU A 5 73.65 -8.58 2.86
CA LEU A 5 73.15 -7.49 3.71
C LEU A 5 72.57 -6.33 2.88
N SER A 6 73.19 -5.94 1.77
CA SER A 6 72.65 -4.91 0.87
C SER A 6 71.33 -5.33 0.22
N GLY A 7 71.20 -6.61 -0.16
CA GLY A 7 69.97 -7.17 -0.71
C GLY A 7 68.84 -7.25 0.31
N VAL A 8 69.13 -7.62 1.56
CA VAL A 8 68.15 -7.64 2.65
C VAL A 8 67.74 -6.22 3.07
N PHE A 9 68.65 -5.25 3.04
CA PHE A 9 68.33 -3.85 3.32
C PHE A 9 67.43 -3.24 2.23
N LEU A 10 67.69 -3.52 0.95
CA LEU A 10 66.81 -3.10 -0.16
C LEU A 10 65.44 -3.80 -0.12
N PHE A 11 65.40 -5.08 0.26
CA PHE A 11 64.15 -5.84 0.38
C PHE A 11 63.31 -5.37 1.59
N LEU A 12 63.95 -5.00 2.70
CA LEU A 12 63.30 -4.39 3.86
C LEU A 12 62.87 -2.93 3.58
N PHE A 13 63.60 -2.17 2.77
CA PHE A 13 63.19 -0.80 2.39
C PHE A 13 61.95 -0.79 1.49
N CYS A 14 61.81 -1.76 0.59
CA CYS A 14 60.59 -1.92 -0.22
C CYS A 14 59.35 -2.28 0.63
N LEU A 15 59.53 -2.92 1.79
CA LEU A 15 58.44 -3.27 2.72
C LEU A 15 57.96 -2.08 3.58
N PHE A 16 58.67 -0.94 3.58
CA PHE A 16 58.29 0.29 4.28
C PHE A 16 57.86 1.43 3.34
N SER A 17 57.39 1.09 2.14
CA SER A 17 56.57 2.01 1.36
C SER A 17 55.19 2.05 2.01
N VAL A 18 55.04 2.79 3.11
CA VAL A 18 53.72 3.05 3.69
C VAL A 18 52.97 3.87 2.64
N ALA A 19 52.16 3.18 1.82
CA ALA A 19 51.23 3.85 0.94
C ALA A 19 50.37 4.75 1.84
N GLN A 20 50.42 6.06 1.59
CA GLN A 20 49.62 7.01 2.36
C GLN A 20 48.15 6.59 2.30
N THR A 21 47.48 6.66 3.45
CA THR A 21 46.06 6.35 3.48
C THR A 21 45.28 7.44 2.74
N PRO A 22 44.10 7.13 2.16
CA PRO A 22 43.26 8.14 1.51
C PRO A 22 42.99 9.36 2.41
N ASP A 23 42.81 9.13 3.71
CA ASP A 23 42.59 10.20 4.69
C ASP A 23 43.81 11.11 4.89
N GLU A 24 45.02 10.55 4.90
CA GLU A 24 46.27 11.32 4.96
C GLU A 24 46.47 12.17 3.71
N ILE A 25 46.17 11.61 2.53
CA ILE A 25 46.25 12.34 1.25
C ILE A 25 45.22 13.46 1.22
N LEU A 26 43.99 13.20 1.66
CA LEU A 26 42.92 14.19 1.75
C LEU A 26 43.28 15.33 2.71
N GLN A 27 43.83 15.01 3.89
CA GLN A 27 44.28 16.01 4.85
C GLN A 27 45.40 16.87 4.28
N ALA A 28 46.34 16.26 3.55
CA ALA A 28 47.38 16.99 2.83
C ALA A 28 46.79 17.90 1.75
N ALA A 29 45.80 17.43 0.98
CA ALA A 29 45.11 18.24 -0.03
C ALA A 29 44.46 19.48 0.60
N ASN A 30 43.66 19.29 1.67
CA ASN A 30 43.01 20.36 2.42
C ASN A 30 44.03 21.38 2.96
N LYS A 31 45.16 20.91 3.50
CA LYS A 31 46.23 21.80 4.00
C LYS A 31 46.85 22.65 2.90
N ASN A 32 47.13 22.07 1.74
CA ASN A 32 47.68 22.82 0.60
C ASN A 32 46.64 23.81 0.04
N TYR A 33 45.36 23.42 0.04
CA TYR A 33 44.27 24.30 -0.36
C TYR A 33 44.16 25.54 0.56
N SER A 34 44.16 25.34 1.89
CA SER A 34 44.17 26.45 2.85
C SER A 34 45.42 27.34 2.74
N ALA A 35 46.57 26.76 2.35
CA ALA A 35 47.79 27.49 2.06
C ALA A 35 47.79 28.20 0.70
N LYS A 36 46.66 28.20 -0.03
CA LYS A 36 46.49 28.75 -1.40
C LYS A 36 47.41 28.12 -2.44
N GLN A 37 47.94 26.93 -2.18
CA GLN A 37 48.71 26.13 -3.13
C GLN A 37 47.75 25.27 -3.98
N TYR A 38 46.86 25.94 -4.71
CA TYR A 38 45.71 25.29 -5.37
C TYR A 38 46.10 24.19 -6.37
N GLY A 39 47.14 24.40 -7.18
CA GLY A 39 47.60 23.37 -8.12
C GLY A 39 48.08 22.09 -7.43
N LYS A 40 48.75 22.22 -6.27
CA LYS A 40 49.20 21.07 -5.48
C LYS A 40 48.05 20.42 -4.73
N ALA A 41 47.11 21.22 -4.21
CA ALA A 41 45.89 20.71 -3.60
C ALA A 41 45.06 19.88 -4.60
N ALA A 42 44.88 20.38 -5.83
CA ALA A 42 44.13 19.70 -6.88
C ALA A 42 44.70 18.32 -7.22
N LEU A 43 46.03 18.22 -7.38
CA LEU A 43 46.71 16.95 -7.62
C LEU A 43 46.56 15.97 -6.45
N LEU A 44 46.60 16.46 -5.21
CA LEU A 44 46.40 15.62 -4.02
C LEU A 44 44.95 15.14 -3.90
N TYR A 45 43.95 15.98 -4.23
CA TYR A 45 42.55 15.52 -4.29
C TYR A 45 42.36 14.45 -5.37
N ALA A 46 42.94 14.63 -6.56
CA ALA A 46 42.90 13.60 -7.61
C ALA A 46 43.59 12.30 -7.16
N GLN A 47 44.77 12.39 -6.54
CA GLN A 47 45.48 11.24 -5.98
C GLN A 47 44.66 10.54 -4.87
N CYS A 48 43.94 11.32 -4.06
CA CYS A 48 43.03 10.77 -3.06
C CYS A 48 41.91 9.97 -3.74
N LEU A 49 41.30 10.48 -4.81
CA LEU A 49 40.27 9.77 -5.56
C LEU A 49 40.78 8.45 -6.17
N ASP A 50 41.98 8.46 -6.75
CA ASP A 50 42.61 7.24 -7.29
C ASP A 50 42.84 6.18 -6.20
N SER A 51 43.12 6.61 -4.97
CA SER A 51 43.34 5.70 -3.83
C SER A 51 42.05 5.06 -3.28
N LEU A 52 40.88 5.57 -3.66
CA LEU A 52 39.57 5.11 -3.15
C LEU A 52 39.04 3.83 -3.81
N LYS A 53 39.72 3.27 -4.83
CA LYS A 53 39.38 2.01 -5.51
C LYS A 53 37.89 1.93 -5.88
N ASP A 54 37.46 2.86 -6.74
CA ASP A 54 36.09 2.97 -7.27
C ASP A 54 35.00 3.44 -6.29
N ARG A 55 35.36 3.79 -5.04
CA ARG A 55 34.42 4.49 -4.15
C ARG A 55 34.25 5.93 -4.60
N LYS A 56 33.07 6.22 -5.15
CA LYS A 56 32.60 7.56 -5.51
C LYS A 56 32.64 8.48 -4.30
N ASN A 57 33.18 9.68 -4.49
CA ASN A 57 33.16 10.73 -3.46
C ASN A 57 32.93 12.10 -4.13
N PRO A 58 31.66 12.51 -4.30
CA PRO A 58 31.32 13.74 -5.00
C PRO A 58 31.89 14.99 -4.34
N ASP A 59 32.08 14.99 -3.01
CA ASP A 59 32.68 16.11 -2.28
C ASP A 59 34.16 16.28 -2.63
N ILE A 60 34.93 15.18 -2.73
CA ILE A 60 36.35 15.25 -3.12
C ILE A 60 36.49 15.61 -4.60
N GLU A 61 35.65 15.07 -5.48
CA GLU A 61 35.58 15.47 -6.89
C GLU A 61 35.29 16.97 -7.03
N TYR A 62 34.33 17.49 -6.26
CA TYR A 62 34.03 18.93 -6.26
C TYR A 62 35.19 19.79 -5.74
N ASN A 63 35.84 19.39 -4.64
CA ASN A 63 37.00 20.10 -4.09
C ASN A 63 38.21 20.08 -5.05
N ALA A 64 38.41 18.97 -5.78
CA ALA A 64 39.41 18.88 -6.84
C ALA A 64 39.12 19.91 -7.95
N ALA A 65 37.86 19.97 -8.40
CA ALA A 65 37.39 20.95 -9.38
C ALA A 65 37.64 22.40 -8.94
N CYS A 66 37.25 22.78 -7.73
CA CYS A 66 37.49 24.13 -7.19
C CYS A 66 39.00 24.45 -7.15
N SER A 67 39.82 23.48 -6.75
CA SER A 67 41.28 23.64 -6.72
C SER A 67 41.89 23.80 -8.13
N PHE A 68 41.43 23.03 -9.12
CA PHE A 68 41.88 23.17 -10.51
C PHE A 68 41.43 24.51 -11.13
N SER A 69 40.21 24.96 -10.83
CA SER A 69 39.69 26.26 -11.24
C SER A 69 40.57 27.40 -10.71
N ARG A 70 40.86 27.39 -9.41
CA ARG A 70 41.76 28.37 -8.77
C ARG A 70 43.21 28.30 -9.28
N ALA A 71 43.64 27.14 -9.77
CA ALA A 71 44.96 26.94 -10.37
C ALA A 71 45.00 27.33 -11.86
N GLY A 72 43.88 27.74 -12.47
CA GLY A 72 43.78 28.13 -13.88
C GLY A 72 43.71 26.96 -14.86
N ASN A 73 43.51 25.72 -14.39
CA ASN A 73 43.34 24.55 -15.24
C ASN A 73 41.84 24.27 -15.44
N HIS A 74 41.22 24.97 -16.39
CA HIS A 74 39.77 24.90 -16.61
C HIS A 74 39.32 23.52 -17.10
N GLU A 75 40.09 22.88 -17.98
CA GLU A 75 39.78 21.56 -18.53
C GLU A 75 39.60 20.52 -17.42
N LYS A 76 40.58 20.40 -16.52
CA LYS A 76 40.48 19.49 -15.37
C LYS A 76 39.42 19.93 -14.38
N ALA A 77 39.20 21.23 -14.21
CA ALA A 77 38.12 21.72 -13.34
C ALA A 77 36.76 21.23 -13.85
N PHE A 78 36.47 21.33 -15.15
CA PHE A 78 35.24 20.83 -15.73
C PHE A 78 35.13 19.30 -15.73
N GLU A 79 36.23 18.58 -15.95
CA GLU A 79 36.27 17.12 -15.81
C GLU A 79 35.78 16.68 -14.42
N HIS A 80 36.38 17.24 -13.38
CA HIS A 80 36.02 16.93 -11.99
C HIS A 80 34.63 17.45 -11.61
N LEU A 81 34.19 18.62 -12.11
CA LEU A 81 32.83 19.11 -11.89
C LEU A 81 31.78 18.17 -12.50
N ASN A 82 31.99 17.69 -13.73
CA ASN A 82 31.09 16.75 -14.38
C ASN A 82 31.06 15.40 -13.66
N LYS A 83 32.21 14.94 -13.17
CA LYS A 83 32.28 13.71 -12.37
C LYS A 83 31.59 13.86 -11.01
N ALA A 84 31.75 15.00 -10.35
CA ALA A 84 31.07 15.31 -9.10
C ALA A 84 29.54 15.22 -9.26
N ILE A 85 28.96 15.80 -10.31
CA ILE A 85 27.51 15.73 -10.56
C ILE A 85 27.05 14.31 -10.94
N GLU A 86 27.88 13.53 -11.63
CA GLU A 86 27.59 12.13 -11.93
C GLU A 86 27.60 11.25 -10.67
N ASP A 87 28.47 11.58 -9.72
CA ASP A 87 28.60 10.92 -8.43
C ASP A 87 27.62 11.43 -7.37
N GLY A 88 26.80 12.44 -7.69
CA GLY A 88 25.64 12.86 -6.90
C GLY A 88 25.72 14.25 -6.28
N TRP A 89 26.74 15.04 -6.61
CA TRP A 89 26.84 16.45 -6.21
C TRP A 89 25.74 17.29 -6.87
N ILE A 90 24.87 17.90 -6.08
CA ILE A 90 23.72 18.67 -6.59
C ILE A 90 23.38 19.91 -5.74
N ASP A 91 24.31 20.37 -4.90
CA ASP A 91 24.06 21.57 -4.09
C ASP A 91 24.10 22.83 -4.97
N LYS A 92 22.94 23.20 -5.52
CA LYS A 92 22.80 24.37 -6.40
C LYS A 92 23.29 25.64 -5.74
N LYS A 93 22.97 25.84 -4.45
CA LYS A 93 23.32 27.07 -3.76
C LYS A 93 24.83 27.15 -3.61
N HIS A 94 25.48 26.07 -3.19
CA HIS A 94 26.92 26.03 -3.06
C HIS A 94 27.61 26.23 -4.41
N THR A 95 27.28 25.41 -5.42
CA THR A 95 27.94 25.44 -6.74
C THR A 95 27.93 26.81 -7.42
N PHE A 96 26.79 27.52 -7.41
CA PHE A 96 26.65 28.79 -8.13
C PHE A 96 27.01 30.03 -7.31
N SER A 97 27.32 29.86 -6.02
CA SER A 97 27.83 30.94 -5.16
C SER A 97 29.29 30.74 -4.75
N ASP A 98 29.92 29.64 -5.15
CA ASP A 98 31.31 29.34 -4.81
C ASP A 98 32.28 30.30 -5.52
N PRO A 99 33.02 31.14 -4.78
CA PRO A 99 34.02 32.03 -5.36
C PRO A 99 35.14 31.30 -6.10
N ASP A 100 35.35 30.01 -5.84
CA ASP A 100 36.38 29.23 -6.49
C ASP A 100 36.08 28.87 -7.93
N LEU A 101 34.80 28.87 -8.31
CA LEU A 101 34.35 28.56 -9.66
C LEU A 101 34.17 29.81 -10.53
N VAL A 102 34.29 31.02 -9.96
CA VAL A 102 34.24 32.29 -10.70
C VAL A 102 35.16 32.35 -11.93
N PRO A 103 36.40 31.82 -11.90
CA PRO A 103 37.26 31.77 -13.09
C PRO A 103 36.63 31.04 -14.29
N LEU A 104 35.73 30.09 -14.03
CA LEU A 104 35.09 29.28 -15.06
C LEU A 104 33.90 29.99 -15.71
N TYR A 105 33.30 31.03 -15.11
CA TYR A 105 32.01 31.57 -15.54
C TYR A 105 32.00 32.15 -16.96
N GLY A 106 33.16 32.60 -17.44
CA GLY A 106 33.35 33.10 -18.80
C GLY A 106 33.61 32.01 -19.85
N ASP A 107 33.83 30.77 -19.43
CA ASP A 107 34.13 29.63 -20.30
C ASP A 107 32.86 29.09 -20.98
N GLU A 108 32.96 28.63 -22.22
CA GLU A 108 31.83 28.02 -22.92
C GLU A 108 31.37 26.71 -22.25
N GLN A 109 32.31 25.96 -21.68
CA GLN A 109 32.03 24.73 -20.94
C GLN A 109 31.19 24.99 -19.68
N TRP A 110 31.22 26.21 -19.13
CA TRP A 110 30.37 26.58 -17.99
C TRP A 110 28.89 26.47 -18.34
N LYS A 111 28.49 26.93 -19.53
CA LYS A 111 27.09 26.83 -19.99
C LYS A 111 26.66 25.37 -20.10
N LEU A 112 27.52 24.51 -20.66
CA LEU A 112 27.25 23.07 -20.78
C LEU A 112 27.14 22.41 -19.41
N PHE A 113 28.06 22.71 -18.49
CA PHE A 113 28.02 22.24 -17.12
C PHE A 113 26.75 22.69 -16.39
N THR A 114 26.37 23.97 -16.50
CA THR A 114 25.14 24.48 -15.84
C THR A 114 23.89 23.75 -16.32
N ALA A 115 23.76 23.51 -17.63
CA ALA A 115 22.65 22.75 -18.19
C ALA A 115 22.64 21.29 -17.72
N ALA A 116 23.81 20.64 -17.68
CA ALA A 116 23.95 19.27 -17.16
C ALA A 116 23.60 19.19 -15.67
N PHE A 117 24.07 20.14 -14.87
CA PHE A 117 23.81 20.24 -13.43
C PHE A 117 22.32 20.43 -13.14
N GLU A 118 21.66 21.35 -13.84
CA GLU A 118 20.21 21.56 -13.71
C GLU A 118 19.41 20.32 -14.15
N GLY A 119 19.84 19.65 -15.23
CA GLY A 119 19.26 18.38 -15.66
C GLY A 119 19.35 17.28 -14.59
N LYS A 120 20.48 17.18 -13.88
CA LYS A 120 20.66 16.23 -12.76
C LYS A 120 19.75 16.56 -11.58
N ILE A 121 19.57 17.83 -11.23
CA ILE A 121 18.64 18.25 -10.17
C ILE A 121 17.20 17.87 -10.53
N GLU A 122 16.77 18.18 -11.75
CA GLU A 122 15.39 17.88 -12.17
C GLU A 122 15.14 16.37 -12.25
N ALA A 123 16.13 15.58 -12.69
CA ALA A 123 16.07 14.12 -12.64
C ALA A 123 15.92 13.60 -11.21
N LYS A 124 16.68 14.13 -10.24
CA LYS A 124 16.55 13.71 -8.84
C LYS A 124 15.21 14.11 -8.23
N LYS A 125 14.69 15.30 -8.55
CA LYS A 125 13.34 15.74 -8.15
C LYS A 125 12.25 14.85 -8.74
N THR A 126 12.44 14.42 -9.99
CA THR A 126 11.61 13.42 -10.67
C THR A 126 11.59 12.12 -9.88
N ASP A 127 12.75 11.59 -9.50
CA ASP A 127 12.85 10.35 -8.72
C ASP A 127 12.14 10.45 -7.36
N TYR A 128 12.32 11.54 -6.62
CA TYR A 128 11.63 11.76 -5.35
C TYR A 128 10.10 11.79 -5.52
N THR A 129 9.60 12.46 -6.56
CA THR A 129 8.16 12.55 -6.83
C THR A 129 7.57 11.16 -7.12
N TRP A 130 8.26 10.35 -7.93
CA TRP A 130 7.86 8.96 -8.20
C TRP A 130 8.00 8.05 -6.98
N GLY A 131 8.98 8.30 -6.11
CA GLY A 131 9.11 7.62 -4.82
C GLY A 131 7.91 7.87 -3.90
N VAL A 132 7.44 9.11 -3.80
CA VAL A 132 6.21 9.46 -3.06
C VAL A 132 4.99 8.79 -3.70
N TYR A 133 4.87 8.85 -5.02
CA TYR A 133 3.79 8.19 -5.77
C TYR A 133 3.72 6.69 -5.48
N PHE A 134 4.87 6.01 -5.53
CA PHE A 134 5.01 4.61 -5.14
C PHE A 134 4.64 4.37 -3.69
N GLY A 135 5.12 5.21 -2.77
CA GLY A 135 4.81 5.11 -1.34
C GLY A 135 3.31 5.16 -1.05
N ILE A 136 2.56 6.02 -1.75
CA ILE A 136 1.09 6.09 -1.63
C ILE A 136 0.44 4.77 -2.08
N LEU A 137 0.81 4.25 -3.26
CA LEU A 137 0.28 2.98 -3.76
C LEU A 137 0.67 1.81 -2.85
N PHE A 138 1.89 1.81 -2.32
CA PHE A 138 2.41 0.80 -1.41
C PHE A 138 1.61 0.77 -0.11
N ILE A 139 1.40 1.93 0.53
CA ILE A 139 0.60 2.04 1.76
C ILE A 139 -0.83 1.61 1.49
N LEU A 140 -1.45 2.07 0.39
CA LEU A 140 -2.79 1.66 0.01
C LEU A 140 -2.87 0.13 -0.19
N PHE A 141 -1.92 -0.46 -0.89
CA PHE A 141 -1.90 -1.90 -1.12
C PHE A 141 -1.80 -2.70 0.19
N PHE A 142 -0.80 -2.42 1.03
CA PHE A 142 -0.57 -3.18 2.26
C PHE A 142 -1.65 -2.93 3.32
N TYR A 143 -2.19 -1.72 3.43
CA TYR A 143 -3.32 -1.42 4.29
C TYR A 143 -4.55 -2.26 3.89
N ASN A 144 -4.87 -2.32 2.60
CA ASN A 144 -6.03 -3.07 2.12
C ASN A 144 -5.81 -4.59 2.14
N LEU A 145 -4.57 -5.04 1.93
CA LEU A 145 -4.19 -6.45 2.12
C LEU A 145 -4.36 -6.85 3.59
N PHE A 146 -3.97 -6.00 4.54
CA PHE A 146 -4.21 -6.24 5.96
C PHE A 146 -5.71 -6.32 6.27
N LEU A 147 -6.52 -5.40 5.74
CA LEU A 147 -7.98 -5.46 5.87
C LEU A 147 -8.57 -6.73 5.24
N LEU A 148 -8.04 -7.21 4.12
CA LEU A 148 -8.43 -8.48 3.52
C LEU A 148 -8.15 -9.65 4.47
N LEU A 149 -6.97 -9.71 5.08
CA LEU A 149 -6.59 -10.79 6.00
C LEU A 149 -7.44 -10.78 7.28
N MET A 150 -7.77 -9.59 7.79
CA MET A 150 -8.55 -9.39 9.01
C MET A 150 -10.05 -9.61 8.81
N LEU A 151 -10.64 -8.99 7.78
CA LEU A 151 -12.08 -8.99 7.53
C LEU A 151 -12.52 -10.16 6.65
N ARG A 152 -11.60 -10.73 5.85
CA ARG A 152 -11.84 -11.87 4.94
C ARG A 152 -13.03 -11.67 4.00
N THR A 153 -13.29 -10.44 3.58
CA THR A 153 -14.35 -10.12 2.61
C THR A 153 -13.79 -9.95 1.20
N LYS A 154 -14.58 -10.35 0.19
CA LYS A 154 -14.17 -10.30 -1.22
C LYS A 154 -13.96 -8.90 -1.75
N VAL A 155 -14.59 -7.89 -1.13
CA VAL A 155 -14.45 -6.48 -1.53
C VAL A 155 -12.98 -6.05 -1.42
N TYR A 156 -12.30 -6.38 -0.32
CA TYR A 156 -10.88 -6.05 -0.15
C TYR A 156 -9.97 -6.86 -1.06
N LEU A 157 -10.35 -8.09 -1.43
CA LEU A 157 -9.59 -8.89 -2.40
C LEU A 157 -9.57 -8.17 -3.75
N PHE A 158 -10.73 -7.78 -4.26
CA PHE A 158 -10.83 -7.11 -5.55
C PHE A 158 -10.24 -5.70 -5.54
N TYR A 159 -10.34 -4.98 -4.42
CA TYR A 159 -9.70 -3.67 -4.27
C TYR A 159 -8.17 -3.78 -4.21
N THR A 160 -7.63 -4.75 -3.47
CA THR A 160 -6.18 -5.02 -3.43
C THR A 160 -5.67 -5.44 -4.81
N LEU A 161 -6.41 -6.29 -5.53
CA LEU A 161 -6.10 -6.66 -6.90
C LEU A 161 -6.13 -5.45 -7.84
N LEU A 162 -7.11 -4.54 -7.68
CA LEU A 162 -7.19 -3.31 -8.46
C LEU A 162 -5.94 -2.45 -8.27
N ILE A 163 -5.50 -2.23 -7.02
CA ILE A 163 -4.27 -1.46 -6.73
C ILE A 163 -3.05 -2.14 -7.35
N LEU A 164 -2.94 -3.46 -7.22
CA LEU A 164 -1.82 -4.23 -7.76
C LEU A 164 -1.72 -4.10 -9.28
N VAL A 165 -2.84 -4.28 -9.99
CA VAL A 165 -2.88 -4.18 -11.44
C VAL A 165 -2.71 -2.73 -11.90
N PHE A 166 -3.21 -1.77 -11.14
CA PHE A 166 -2.99 -0.35 -11.41
C PHE A 166 -1.50 0.02 -11.34
N ALA A 167 -0.75 -0.49 -10.35
CA ALA A 167 0.69 -0.29 -10.29
C ALA A 167 1.44 -0.88 -11.51
N GLN A 168 0.95 -1.99 -12.07
CA GLN A 168 1.50 -2.59 -13.30
C GLN A 168 1.13 -1.80 -14.55
N LEU A 169 -0.05 -1.18 -14.57
CA LEU A 169 -0.44 -0.25 -15.62
C LEU A 169 0.49 0.97 -15.65
N GLU A 170 0.81 1.54 -14.48
CA GLU A 170 1.71 2.68 -14.33
C GLU A 170 3.15 2.35 -14.77
N TYR A 171 3.61 1.11 -14.55
CA TYR A 171 4.89 0.63 -15.10
C TYR A 171 4.91 0.72 -16.63
N ALA A 172 3.81 0.37 -17.30
CA ALA A 172 3.75 0.32 -18.76
C ALA A 172 3.74 1.72 -19.42
N THR A 173 3.36 2.76 -18.67
CA THR A 173 3.16 4.13 -19.21
C THR A 173 4.21 5.14 -18.75
N ASN A 174 4.96 4.87 -17.67
CA ASN A 174 5.89 5.85 -17.10
C ASN A 174 7.28 5.25 -16.86
N PRO A 175 8.29 5.58 -17.69
CA PRO A 175 9.63 5.03 -17.58
C PRO A 175 10.32 5.23 -16.20
N PRO A 176 10.27 6.41 -15.56
CA PRO A 176 10.92 6.58 -14.24
C PRO A 176 10.29 5.69 -13.16
N PHE A 177 8.96 5.56 -13.17
CA PHE A 177 8.24 4.65 -12.28
C PHE A 177 8.56 3.18 -12.59
N ALA A 178 8.75 2.85 -13.86
CA ALA A 178 9.06 1.49 -14.31
C ALA A 178 10.38 0.99 -13.69
N VAL A 179 11.40 1.85 -13.60
CA VAL A 179 12.68 1.52 -12.95
C VAL A 179 12.47 1.11 -11.50
N LEU A 180 11.70 1.90 -10.74
CA LEU A 180 11.41 1.61 -9.33
C LEU A 180 10.64 0.30 -9.15
N ILE A 181 9.58 0.12 -9.94
CA ILE A 181 8.70 -1.04 -9.88
C ILE A 181 9.36 -2.33 -10.38
N SER A 182 10.29 -2.24 -11.33
CA SER A 182 11.00 -3.42 -11.87
C SER A 182 11.74 -4.21 -10.79
N LYS A 183 12.15 -3.56 -9.70
CA LYS A 183 12.77 -4.19 -8.54
C LYS A 183 11.78 -5.00 -7.69
N VAL A 184 10.49 -4.66 -7.76
CA VAL A 184 9.41 -5.35 -7.05
C VAL A 184 8.80 -6.46 -7.92
N PHE A 185 8.53 -6.16 -9.20
CA PHE A 185 8.02 -7.12 -10.17
C PHE A 185 9.12 -7.53 -11.14
N PHE A 186 9.97 -8.47 -10.72
CA PHE A 186 11.13 -8.94 -11.49
C PHE A 186 10.78 -9.50 -12.88
N TRP A 187 9.51 -9.88 -13.11
CA TRP A 187 9.03 -10.37 -14.40
C TRP A 187 8.59 -9.25 -15.37
N MET A 188 8.37 -8.02 -14.89
CA MET A 188 7.91 -6.92 -15.75
C MET A 188 8.91 -6.52 -16.85
N PRO A 189 10.24 -6.57 -16.62
CA PRO A 189 11.21 -6.42 -17.70
C PRO A 189 11.06 -7.44 -18.84
N LEU A 190 10.54 -8.65 -18.58
CA LEU A 190 10.26 -9.64 -19.63
C LEU A 190 9.14 -9.19 -20.59
N LEU A 191 8.31 -8.23 -20.16
CA LEU A 191 7.24 -7.63 -20.97
C LEU A 191 7.70 -6.34 -21.66
N ALA A 192 8.96 -5.93 -21.52
CA ALA A 192 9.50 -4.76 -22.21
C ALA A 192 9.41 -4.97 -23.73
N GLY A 193 8.85 -3.97 -24.43
CA GLY A 193 8.64 -4.05 -25.88
C GLY A 193 7.31 -4.70 -26.32
N VAL A 194 6.51 -5.24 -25.40
CA VAL A 194 5.14 -5.68 -25.70
C VAL A 194 4.26 -4.44 -25.92
N LYS A 195 4.07 -4.05 -27.18
CA LYS A 195 3.32 -2.83 -27.58
C LYS A 195 1.91 -2.75 -27.00
N GLN A 196 1.30 -3.90 -26.70
CA GLN A 196 -0.06 -4.03 -26.17
C GLN A 196 -0.14 -4.12 -24.64
N ALA A 197 0.98 -4.11 -23.91
CA ALA A 197 1.00 -4.30 -22.46
C ALA A 197 0.07 -3.33 -21.71
N PHE A 198 0.07 -2.06 -22.12
CA PHE A 198 -0.84 -1.03 -21.59
C PHE A 198 -2.32 -1.45 -21.70
N ILE A 199 -2.75 -1.92 -22.87
CA ILE A 199 -4.15 -2.31 -23.12
C ILE A 199 -4.52 -3.51 -22.25
N CYS A 200 -3.62 -4.48 -22.11
CA CYS A 200 -3.83 -5.66 -21.27
C CYS A 200 -3.97 -5.28 -19.79
N PHE A 201 -3.06 -4.47 -19.25
CA PHE A 201 -3.14 -4.04 -17.84
C PHE A 201 -4.32 -3.11 -17.57
N ALA A 202 -4.68 -2.22 -18.49
CA ALA A 202 -5.85 -1.36 -18.36
C ALA A 202 -7.16 -2.16 -18.37
N SER A 203 -7.22 -3.21 -19.20
CA SER A 203 -8.36 -4.13 -19.24
C SER A 203 -8.45 -4.97 -17.97
N LEU A 204 -7.32 -5.47 -17.47
CA LEU A 204 -7.25 -6.19 -16.20
C LEU A 204 -7.62 -5.30 -15.00
N ALA A 205 -7.18 -4.02 -15.01
CA ALA A 205 -7.55 -3.05 -14.00
C ALA A 205 -9.07 -2.79 -14.02
N THR A 206 -9.64 -2.63 -15.22
CA THR A 206 -11.09 -2.47 -15.40
C THR A 206 -11.84 -3.72 -14.93
N MET A 207 -11.36 -4.93 -15.21
CA MET A 207 -11.95 -6.17 -14.69
C MET A 207 -11.93 -6.23 -13.16
N ALA A 208 -10.78 -5.93 -12.53
CA ALA A 208 -10.65 -5.86 -11.07
C ALA A 208 -11.60 -4.82 -10.47
N TYR A 209 -11.72 -3.66 -11.12
CA TYR A 209 -12.69 -2.63 -10.75
C TYR A 209 -14.14 -3.12 -10.85
N LEU A 210 -14.54 -3.78 -11.94
CA LEU A 210 -15.91 -4.31 -12.06
C LEU A 210 -16.21 -5.39 -11.01
N LEU A 211 -15.24 -6.26 -10.69
CA LEU A 211 -15.36 -7.22 -9.61
C LEU A 211 -15.53 -6.54 -8.25
N PHE A 212 -14.74 -5.49 -8.00
CA PHE A 212 -14.88 -4.64 -6.83
C PHE A 212 -16.28 -4.02 -6.76
N VAL A 213 -16.78 -3.41 -7.83
CA VAL A 213 -18.11 -2.78 -7.89
C VAL A 213 -19.22 -3.78 -7.57
N ARG A 214 -19.15 -4.99 -8.12
CA ARG A 214 -20.14 -6.05 -7.88
C ARG A 214 -20.25 -6.41 -6.40
N GLU A 215 -19.12 -6.57 -5.71
CA GLU A 215 -19.10 -6.89 -4.28
C GLU A 215 -19.41 -5.67 -3.41
N PHE A 216 -18.83 -4.49 -3.69
CA PHE A 216 -19.01 -3.26 -2.92
C PHE A 216 -20.49 -2.81 -2.90
N LEU A 217 -21.14 -2.82 -4.06
CA LEU A 217 -22.57 -2.50 -4.19
C LEU A 217 -23.50 -3.66 -3.84
N GLN A 218 -22.95 -4.85 -3.55
CA GLN A 218 -23.71 -6.07 -3.26
C GLN A 218 -24.74 -6.39 -4.36
N LEU A 219 -24.34 -6.30 -5.64
CA LEU A 219 -25.28 -6.37 -6.76
C LEU A 219 -25.99 -7.72 -6.88
N LYS A 220 -25.35 -8.81 -6.43
CA LYS A 220 -25.98 -10.14 -6.43
C LYS A 220 -27.31 -10.16 -5.67
N SER A 221 -27.42 -9.40 -4.57
CA SER A 221 -28.64 -9.28 -3.78
C SER A 221 -29.52 -8.10 -4.21
N LYS A 222 -28.91 -6.96 -4.60
CA LYS A 222 -29.68 -5.73 -4.93
C LYS A 222 -30.25 -5.69 -6.34
N SER A 223 -29.57 -6.26 -7.34
CA SER A 223 -30.04 -6.31 -8.74
C SER A 223 -29.31 -7.37 -9.56
N LYS A 224 -29.99 -8.52 -9.76
CA LYS A 224 -29.45 -9.63 -10.57
C LYS A 224 -29.17 -9.23 -12.02
N LYS A 225 -29.97 -8.32 -12.60
CA LYS A 225 -29.77 -7.82 -13.97
C LYS A 225 -28.45 -7.05 -14.09
N LEU A 226 -28.19 -6.11 -13.18
CA LEU A 226 -26.94 -5.35 -13.17
C LEU A 226 -25.72 -6.23 -12.86
N ASP A 227 -25.85 -7.19 -11.92
CA ASP A 227 -24.79 -8.17 -11.65
C ASP A 227 -24.44 -9.00 -12.90
N LEU A 228 -25.45 -9.43 -13.66
CA LEU A 228 -25.27 -10.16 -14.90
C LEU A 228 -24.60 -9.30 -15.99
N THR A 229 -25.05 -8.06 -16.18
CA THR A 229 -24.45 -7.13 -17.15
C THR A 229 -22.95 -6.92 -16.85
N LEU A 230 -22.59 -6.69 -15.59
CA LEU A 230 -21.17 -6.54 -15.22
C LEU A 230 -20.36 -7.83 -15.44
N LYS A 231 -20.93 -9.02 -15.21
CA LYS A 231 -20.25 -10.28 -15.55
C LYS A 231 -19.98 -10.42 -17.04
N ILE A 232 -20.97 -10.09 -17.87
CA ILE A 232 -20.82 -10.13 -19.33
C ILE A 232 -19.69 -9.19 -19.76
N LEU A 233 -19.64 -7.98 -19.21
CA LEU A 233 -18.56 -7.03 -19.48
C LEU A 233 -17.19 -7.55 -19.03
N ILE A 234 -17.09 -8.18 -17.85
CA ILE A 234 -15.84 -8.80 -17.38
C ILE A 234 -15.38 -9.89 -18.35
N VAL A 235 -16.28 -10.76 -18.81
CA VAL A 235 -15.95 -11.81 -19.79
C VAL A 235 -15.55 -11.21 -21.13
N ALA A 236 -16.26 -10.18 -21.61
CA ALA A 236 -15.92 -9.47 -22.84
C ALA A 236 -14.53 -8.81 -22.76
N LEU A 237 -14.19 -8.17 -21.64
CA LEU A 237 -12.85 -7.62 -21.39
C LEU A 237 -11.77 -8.70 -21.35
N ALA A 238 -12.05 -9.87 -20.77
CA ALA A 238 -11.13 -11.00 -20.74
C ALA A 238 -10.86 -11.53 -22.16
N ILE A 239 -11.92 -11.72 -22.96
CA ILE A 239 -11.81 -12.12 -24.37
C ILE A 239 -11.02 -11.07 -25.15
N GLN A 240 -11.35 -9.78 -25.00
CA GLN A 240 -10.62 -8.70 -25.65
C GLN A 240 -9.14 -8.70 -25.28
N THR A 241 -8.79 -8.91 -24.00
CA THR A 241 -7.40 -8.97 -23.54
C THR A 241 -6.65 -10.14 -24.20
N LEU A 242 -7.28 -11.31 -24.28
CA LEU A 242 -6.74 -12.48 -24.96
C LEU A 242 -6.52 -12.21 -26.45
N LEU A 243 -7.54 -11.68 -27.13
CA LEU A 243 -7.47 -11.32 -28.55
C LEU A 243 -6.41 -10.25 -28.81
N THR A 244 -6.25 -9.28 -27.94
CA THR A 244 -5.23 -8.22 -28.05
C THR A 244 -3.81 -8.78 -28.00
N TYR A 245 -3.59 -9.82 -27.20
CA TYR A 245 -2.29 -10.48 -27.09
C TYR A 245 -1.97 -11.33 -28.33
N PHE A 246 -2.94 -12.09 -28.83
CA PHE A 246 -2.73 -13.04 -29.95
C PHE A 246 -2.90 -12.42 -31.33
N LEU A 247 -3.76 -11.42 -31.48
CA LEU A 247 -4.09 -10.80 -32.76
C LEU A 247 -3.38 -9.45 -32.89
N ARG A 248 -2.60 -9.28 -33.96
CA ARG A 248 -1.91 -8.02 -34.29
C ARG A 248 -2.86 -6.93 -34.84
N PHE A 249 -4.14 -6.98 -34.49
CA PHE A 249 -5.16 -6.02 -34.96
C PHE A 249 -5.11 -4.70 -34.18
N PRO A 250 -5.50 -3.56 -34.80
CA PRO A 250 -5.66 -2.28 -34.11
C PRO A 250 -6.87 -2.30 -33.17
N VAL A 251 -6.70 -2.90 -31.99
CA VAL A 251 -7.76 -3.08 -30.98
C VAL A 251 -8.01 -1.85 -30.09
N ARG A 252 -7.23 -0.76 -30.23
CA ARG A 252 -7.30 0.42 -29.35
C ARG A 252 -8.70 1.04 -29.26
N PRO A 253 -9.41 1.35 -30.37
CA PRO A 253 -10.73 1.99 -30.27
C PRO A 253 -11.78 1.07 -29.62
N ILE A 254 -11.69 -0.23 -29.90
CA ILE A 254 -12.56 -1.25 -29.27
C ILE A 254 -12.30 -1.30 -27.78
N ALA A 255 -11.02 -1.35 -27.37
CA ALA A 255 -10.63 -1.37 -25.97
C ALA A 255 -11.12 -0.13 -25.21
N TYR A 256 -10.88 1.05 -25.76
CA TYR A 256 -11.29 2.32 -25.15
C TYR A 256 -12.81 2.40 -24.99
N SER A 257 -13.55 1.98 -26.02
CA SER A 257 -15.02 1.91 -25.97
C SER A 257 -15.51 0.93 -24.90
N MET A 258 -14.90 -0.26 -24.81
CA MET A 258 -15.24 -1.27 -23.80
C MET A 258 -14.97 -0.77 -22.38
N TRP A 259 -13.87 -0.06 -22.14
CA TRP A 259 -13.58 0.54 -20.84
C TRP A 259 -14.60 1.62 -20.47
N LEU A 260 -14.89 2.57 -21.38
CA LEU A 260 -15.88 3.62 -21.13
C LEU A 260 -17.28 3.07 -20.87
N ILE A 261 -17.72 2.07 -21.64
CA ILE A 261 -18.99 1.37 -21.39
C ILE A 261 -18.98 0.72 -20.01
N SER A 262 -17.87 0.06 -19.65
CA SER A 262 -17.71 -0.59 -18.34
C SER A 262 -17.82 0.39 -17.18
N TYR A 263 -17.13 1.52 -17.26
CA TYR A 263 -17.21 2.59 -16.26
C TYR A 263 -18.61 3.22 -16.20
N GLY A 264 -19.24 3.48 -17.36
CA GLY A 264 -20.59 4.04 -17.43
C GLY A 264 -21.64 3.12 -16.80
N VAL A 265 -21.60 1.81 -17.08
CA VAL A 265 -22.49 0.83 -16.46
C VAL A 265 -22.24 0.72 -14.95
N ALA A 266 -20.98 0.78 -14.51
CA ALA A 266 -20.64 0.78 -13.08
C ALA A 266 -21.21 2.00 -12.35
N ILE A 267 -21.10 3.20 -12.93
CA ILE A 267 -21.74 4.43 -12.39
C ILE A 267 -23.25 4.26 -12.34
N GLY A 268 -23.87 3.77 -13.43
CA GLY A 268 -25.31 3.52 -13.47
C GLY A 268 -25.78 2.57 -12.37
N ALA A 269 -25.01 1.50 -12.10
CA ALA A 269 -25.26 0.59 -11.00
C ALA A 269 -25.12 1.27 -9.62
N GLY A 270 -24.10 2.13 -9.46
CA GLY A 270 -23.93 2.95 -8.26
C GLY A 270 -25.11 3.88 -8.01
N ILE A 271 -25.54 4.63 -9.03
CA ILE A 271 -26.70 5.53 -8.96
C ILE A 271 -27.98 4.74 -8.62
N TYR A 272 -28.19 3.58 -9.25
CA TYR A 272 -29.32 2.72 -8.96
C TYR A 272 -29.33 2.30 -7.48
N CYS A 273 -28.21 1.79 -6.96
CA CYS A 273 -28.11 1.37 -5.56
C CYS A 273 -28.28 2.54 -4.59
N TRP A 274 -27.72 3.71 -4.92
CA TRP A 274 -27.87 4.91 -4.11
C TRP A 274 -29.34 5.34 -4.01
N ARG A 275 -30.06 5.38 -5.14
CA ARG A 275 -31.50 5.68 -5.19
C ARG A 275 -32.35 4.65 -4.45
N LYS A 276 -31.88 3.41 -4.34
CA LYS A 276 -32.52 2.34 -3.54
C LYS A 276 -32.13 2.37 -2.06
N GLY A 277 -31.50 3.46 -1.59
CA GLY A 277 -31.21 3.68 -0.17
C GLY A 277 -29.89 3.10 0.31
N TYR A 278 -29.06 2.52 -0.57
CA TYR A 278 -27.72 2.08 -0.18
C TYR A 278 -26.78 3.28 -0.07
N ARG A 279 -26.75 3.89 1.13
CA ARG A 279 -25.99 5.10 1.44
C ARG A 279 -24.50 5.06 1.05
N PRO A 280 -23.75 3.95 1.23
CA PRO A 280 -22.34 3.88 0.82
C PRO A 280 -22.09 4.18 -0.66
N ALA A 281 -23.09 3.99 -1.53
CA ALA A 281 -22.93 4.21 -2.96
C ALA A 281 -22.68 5.68 -3.37
N ARG A 282 -23.03 6.67 -2.54
CA ARG A 282 -22.89 8.11 -2.89
C ARG A 282 -21.43 8.51 -3.15
N PHE A 283 -20.52 8.08 -2.27
CA PHE A 283 -19.10 8.39 -2.38
C PHE A 283 -18.46 7.61 -3.54
N PHE A 284 -18.91 6.38 -3.74
CA PHE A 284 -18.53 5.59 -4.91
C PHE A 284 -18.93 6.27 -6.22
N VAL A 285 -20.18 6.74 -6.36
CA VAL A 285 -20.66 7.41 -7.58
C VAL A 285 -19.82 8.65 -7.86
N LEU A 286 -19.57 9.49 -6.86
CA LEU A 286 -18.73 10.68 -7.02
C LEU A 286 -17.32 10.31 -7.51
N ALA A 287 -16.67 9.35 -6.85
CA ALA A 287 -15.33 8.88 -7.21
C ALA A 287 -15.29 8.30 -8.64
N ALA A 288 -16.23 7.42 -8.97
CA ALA A 288 -16.31 6.77 -10.27
C ALA A 288 -16.60 7.78 -11.39
N SER A 289 -17.45 8.78 -11.15
CA SER A 289 -17.74 9.84 -12.10
C SER A 289 -16.50 10.68 -12.43
N LEU A 290 -15.77 11.13 -11.41
CA LEU A 290 -14.53 11.90 -11.61
C LEU A 290 -13.47 11.09 -12.36
N HIS A 291 -13.28 9.82 -11.99
CA HIS A 291 -12.35 8.92 -12.70
C HIS A 291 -12.75 8.70 -14.15
N THR A 292 -14.04 8.50 -14.42
CA THR A 292 -14.55 8.27 -15.78
C THR A 292 -14.36 9.49 -16.67
N ILE A 293 -14.52 10.70 -16.13
CA ILE A 293 -14.18 11.94 -16.85
C ILE A 293 -12.68 11.94 -17.21
N GLY A 294 -11.81 11.59 -16.27
CA GLY A 294 -10.37 11.47 -16.52
C GLY A 294 -10.03 10.45 -17.61
N VAL A 295 -10.62 9.25 -17.55
CA VAL A 295 -10.45 8.19 -18.57
C VAL A 295 -10.96 8.67 -19.93
N PHE A 296 -12.09 9.38 -19.97
CA PHE A 296 -12.65 9.94 -21.20
C PHE A 296 -11.71 10.99 -21.81
N LEU A 297 -11.20 11.94 -21.01
CA LEU A 297 -10.26 12.96 -21.46
C LEU A 297 -8.95 12.33 -21.95
N GLY A 298 -8.39 11.36 -21.21
CA GLY A 298 -7.20 10.63 -21.62
C GLY A 298 -7.41 9.84 -22.92
N THR A 299 -8.58 9.21 -23.07
CA THR A 299 -8.96 8.51 -24.30
C THR A 299 -9.04 9.48 -25.48
N ALA A 300 -9.70 10.62 -25.31
CA ALA A 300 -9.84 11.64 -26.35
C ALA A 300 -8.48 12.23 -26.75
N ASN A 301 -7.55 12.39 -25.79
CA ASN A 301 -6.18 12.80 -26.06
C ASN A 301 -5.42 11.73 -26.87
N ASP A 302 -5.46 10.47 -26.44
CA ASP A 302 -4.77 9.35 -27.08
C ASP A 302 -5.16 9.10 -28.54
N ILE A 303 -6.42 9.40 -28.90
CA ILE A 303 -6.93 9.27 -30.28
C ILE A 303 -6.84 10.58 -31.09
N GLY A 304 -6.29 11.65 -30.50
CA GLY A 304 -6.05 12.93 -31.18
C GLY A 304 -7.28 13.83 -31.36
N LEU A 305 -8.37 13.59 -30.63
CA LEU A 305 -9.55 14.46 -30.67
C LEU A 305 -9.34 15.78 -29.90
N ILE A 306 -8.58 15.73 -28.82
CA ILE A 306 -8.23 16.89 -28.01
C ILE A 306 -6.73 16.87 -27.71
N HIS A 307 -6.17 18.01 -27.33
CA HIS A 307 -4.82 18.10 -26.76
C HIS A 307 -4.98 18.43 -25.28
N PHE A 308 -4.82 17.42 -24.42
CA PHE A 308 -5.02 17.52 -22.98
C PHE A 308 -3.80 16.98 -22.24
N ASP A 309 -2.77 17.82 -22.13
CA ASP A 309 -1.52 17.49 -21.45
C ASP A 309 -1.32 18.38 -20.22
N ILE A 310 -2.17 18.16 -19.20
CA ILE A 310 -1.99 18.81 -17.90
C ILE A 310 -0.99 18.00 -17.09
N THR A 311 0.15 18.63 -16.79
CA THR A 311 1.22 18.07 -15.95
C THR A 311 1.38 18.92 -14.69
N PHE A 312 1.46 18.27 -13.54
CA PHE A 312 1.74 18.91 -12.25
C PHE A 312 3.13 18.47 -11.80
N GLY A 313 4.13 19.28 -12.15
CA GLY A 313 5.53 18.91 -11.98
C GLY A 313 5.89 17.72 -12.88
N VAL A 314 6.06 16.56 -12.27
CA VAL A 314 6.50 15.32 -12.94
C VAL A 314 5.32 14.39 -13.24
N LEU A 315 4.21 14.54 -12.51
CA LEU A 315 3.03 13.69 -12.64
C LEU A 315 2.06 14.27 -13.67
N LYS A 316 1.51 13.40 -14.51
CA LYS A 316 0.44 13.77 -15.45
C LYS A 316 -0.93 13.69 -14.77
N SER A 317 -1.93 14.33 -15.37
CA SER A 317 -3.31 14.35 -14.87
C SER A 317 -3.88 12.95 -14.58
N TYR A 318 -3.56 11.94 -15.39
CA TYR A 318 -4.02 10.56 -15.16
C TYR A 318 -3.39 9.91 -13.93
N ASN A 319 -2.16 10.26 -13.55
CA ASN A 319 -1.51 9.75 -12.34
C ASN A 319 -2.25 10.27 -11.10
N ILE A 320 -2.51 11.58 -11.07
CA ILE A 320 -3.22 12.24 -9.96
C ILE A 320 -4.67 11.75 -9.89
N GLY A 321 -5.34 11.67 -11.04
CA GLY A 321 -6.70 11.14 -11.14
C GLY A 321 -6.79 9.70 -10.65
N GLY A 322 -5.83 8.84 -11.02
CA GLY A 322 -5.79 7.44 -10.62
C GLY A 322 -5.57 7.24 -9.12
N ILE A 323 -4.60 7.93 -8.51
CA ILE A 323 -4.42 7.90 -7.04
C ILE A 323 -5.65 8.49 -6.34
N GLY A 324 -6.16 9.63 -6.80
CA GLY A 324 -7.36 10.25 -6.24
C GLY A 324 -8.57 9.33 -6.29
N PHE A 325 -8.73 8.58 -7.37
CA PHE A 325 -9.76 7.56 -7.52
C PHE A 325 -9.58 6.42 -6.53
N LEU A 326 -8.37 5.85 -6.41
CA LEU A 326 -8.09 4.79 -5.44
C LEU A 326 -8.37 5.26 -4.01
N ILE A 327 -7.85 6.42 -3.61
CA ILE A 327 -8.11 6.99 -2.27
C ILE A 327 -9.61 7.18 -2.04
N SER A 328 -10.34 7.69 -3.03
CA SER A 328 -11.78 7.90 -2.90
C SER A 328 -12.56 6.59 -2.74
N LEU A 329 -12.12 5.50 -3.39
CA LEU A 329 -12.68 4.16 -3.16
C LEU A 329 -12.34 3.64 -1.76
N ALA A 330 -11.14 3.87 -1.24
CA ALA A 330 -10.79 3.52 0.14
C ALA A 330 -11.66 4.26 1.17
N LEU A 331 -11.97 5.54 0.92
CA LEU A 331 -12.90 6.31 1.76
C LEU A 331 -14.31 5.74 1.70
N ALA A 332 -14.80 5.35 0.52
CA ALA A 332 -16.09 4.70 0.37
C ALA A 332 -16.16 3.36 1.11
N LEU A 333 -15.06 2.59 1.14
CA LEU A 333 -14.94 1.37 1.95
C LEU A 333 -14.95 1.66 3.44
N GLY A 334 -14.28 2.73 3.89
CA GLY A 334 -14.31 3.16 5.29
C GLY A 334 -15.73 3.47 5.76
N ASP A 335 -16.49 4.22 4.96
CA ASP A 335 -17.91 4.51 5.25
C ASP A 335 -18.75 3.22 5.28
N GLN A 336 -18.50 2.29 4.36
CA GLN A 336 -19.16 0.98 4.35
C GLN A 336 -18.87 0.17 5.63
N ILE A 337 -17.63 0.13 6.11
CA ILE A 337 -17.28 -0.54 7.37
C ILE A 337 -18.06 0.08 8.54
N ASN A 338 -18.06 1.41 8.64
CA ASN A 338 -18.74 2.11 9.73
C ASN A 338 -20.23 1.81 9.76
N ILE A 339 -20.86 1.75 8.58
CA ILE A 339 -22.28 1.39 8.45
C ILE A 339 -22.51 -0.07 8.83
N LEU A 340 -21.72 -1.01 8.29
CA LEU A 340 -21.84 -2.45 8.62
C LEU A 340 -21.61 -2.72 10.11
N LYS A 341 -20.67 -2.01 10.73
CA LYS A 341 -20.41 -2.08 12.17
C LYS A 341 -21.65 -1.64 12.96
N LYS A 342 -22.24 -0.49 12.61
CA LYS A 342 -23.46 0.01 13.25
C LYS A 342 -24.66 -0.91 13.06
N GLU A 343 -24.84 -1.49 11.87
CA GLU A 343 -25.89 -2.47 11.60
C GLU A 343 -25.72 -3.73 12.47
N LYS A 344 -24.48 -4.21 12.61
CA LYS A 344 -24.15 -5.36 13.47
C LYS A 344 -24.41 -5.06 14.94
N GLU A 345 -23.99 -3.91 15.44
CA GLU A 345 -24.23 -3.47 16.82
C GLU A 345 -25.73 -3.39 17.13
N ASN A 346 -26.51 -2.76 16.25
CA ASN A 346 -27.97 -2.69 16.40
C ASN A 346 -28.64 -4.08 16.37
N ALA A 347 -28.16 -4.99 15.51
CA ALA A 347 -28.69 -6.35 15.45
C ALA A 347 -28.36 -7.16 16.72
N GLN A 348 -27.16 -6.98 17.27
CA GLN A 348 -26.75 -7.60 18.54
C GLN A 348 -27.56 -7.06 19.71
N GLN A 349 -27.81 -5.75 19.77
CA GLN A 349 -28.62 -5.14 20.81
C GLN A 349 -30.05 -5.69 20.78
N LYS A 350 -30.71 -5.74 19.61
CA LYS A 350 -32.05 -6.33 19.49
C LYS A 350 -32.09 -7.80 19.89
N ALA A 351 -31.05 -8.57 19.55
CA ALA A 351 -30.95 -9.96 19.96
C ALA A 351 -30.80 -10.10 21.49
N LEU A 352 -30.08 -9.19 22.14
CA LEU A 352 -29.93 -9.14 23.59
C LEU A 352 -31.26 -8.78 24.27
N GLU A 353 -31.95 -7.75 23.79
CA GLU A 353 -33.27 -7.33 24.31
C GLU A 353 -34.29 -8.49 24.24
N ASN A 354 -34.36 -9.19 23.09
CA ASN A 354 -35.21 -10.36 22.93
C ASN A 354 -34.81 -11.54 23.85
N LEU A 355 -33.52 -11.69 24.13
CA LEU A 355 -33.02 -12.72 25.04
C LEU A 355 -33.39 -12.40 26.49
N GLU A 356 -33.22 -11.15 26.91
CA GLU A 356 -33.60 -10.67 28.25
C GLU A 356 -35.10 -10.82 28.50
N GLU A 357 -35.93 -10.53 27.51
CA GLU A 357 -37.37 -10.74 27.58
C GLU A 357 -37.72 -12.22 27.79
N LYS A 358 -37.16 -13.12 26.96
CA LYS A 358 -37.37 -14.57 27.14
C LYS A 358 -36.86 -15.08 28.49
N VAL A 359 -35.72 -14.59 28.95
CA VAL A 359 -35.18 -14.97 30.27
C VAL A 359 -36.14 -14.53 31.37
N ARG A 360 -36.70 -13.32 31.28
CA ARG A 360 -37.70 -12.81 32.22
C ARG A 360 -38.98 -13.64 32.21
N GLU A 361 -39.51 -13.97 31.03
CA GLU A 361 -40.67 -14.86 30.89
C GLU A 361 -40.42 -16.22 31.53
N ARG A 362 -39.30 -16.88 31.20
CA ARG A 362 -38.94 -18.19 31.78
C ARG A 362 -38.70 -18.12 33.27
N THR A 363 -38.15 -17.03 33.77
CA THR A 363 -37.96 -16.82 35.21
C THR A 363 -39.30 -16.68 35.94
N ASN A 364 -40.28 -16.03 35.33
CA ASN A 364 -41.63 -15.92 35.87
C ASN A 364 -42.36 -17.27 35.82
N GLU A 365 -42.31 -17.99 34.69
CA GLU A 365 -42.87 -19.36 34.57
C GLU A 365 -42.27 -20.30 35.64
N LEU A 366 -40.94 -20.26 35.83
CA LEU A 366 -40.26 -21.07 36.85
C LEU A 366 -40.69 -20.68 38.26
N LYS A 367 -40.89 -19.39 38.55
CA LYS A 367 -41.43 -18.94 39.84
C LYS A 367 -42.83 -19.49 40.07
N GLU A 368 -43.71 -19.39 39.08
CA GLU A 368 -45.09 -19.91 39.17
C GLU A 368 -45.11 -21.43 39.37
N GLN A 369 -44.31 -22.17 38.59
CA GLN A 369 -44.18 -23.63 38.77
C GLN A 369 -43.63 -23.99 40.14
N LYS A 370 -42.65 -23.22 40.66
CA LYS A 370 -42.10 -23.46 42.00
C LYS A 370 -43.18 -23.26 43.08
N VAL A 371 -43.98 -22.20 42.99
CA VAL A 371 -45.09 -21.96 43.93
C VAL A 371 -46.10 -23.10 43.88
N LEU A 372 -46.49 -23.56 42.68
CA LEU A 372 -47.41 -24.69 42.50
C LEU A 372 -46.85 -25.99 43.10
N ILE A 373 -45.56 -26.27 42.90
CA ILE A 373 -44.89 -27.44 43.48
C ILE A 373 -44.85 -27.36 45.01
N GLU A 374 -44.58 -26.18 45.58
CA GLU A 374 -44.58 -25.97 47.03
C GLU A 374 -45.98 -26.21 47.63
N GLU A 375 -47.04 -25.76 46.95
CA GLU A 375 -48.42 -26.01 47.36
C GLU A 375 -48.80 -27.49 47.28
N LYS A 376 -48.46 -28.17 46.16
CA LYS A 376 -48.66 -29.62 46.00
C LYS A 376 -47.90 -30.44 47.05
N ASN A 377 -46.66 -30.06 47.35
CA ASN A 377 -45.89 -30.69 48.42
C ASN A 377 -46.57 -30.53 49.79
N LYS A 378 -47.15 -29.36 50.08
CA LYS A 378 -47.91 -29.14 51.31
C LYS A 378 -49.16 -30.02 51.38
N GLU A 379 -49.94 -30.11 50.30
CA GLU A 379 -51.11 -31.00 50.21
C GLU A 379 -50.75 -32.48 50.46
N VAL A 380 -49.65 -32.94 49.85
CA VAL A 380 -49.14 -34.30 50.04
C VAL A 380 -48.71 -34.52 51.50
N MET A 381 -47.99 -33.58 52.09
CA MET A 381 -47.57 -33.66 53.49
C MET A 381 -48.75 -33.67 54.47
N ASP A 382 -49.77 -32.86 54.22
CA ASP A 382 -51.00 -32.84 55.02
C ASP A 382 -51.76 -34.17 54.88
N SER A 383 -51.81 -34.74 53.68
CA SER A 383 -52.39 -36.06 53.42
C SER A 383 -51.64 -37.19 54.14
N ILE A 384 -50.29 -37.17 54.10
CA ILE A 384 -49.43 -38.11 54.85
C ILE A 384 -49.69 -37.98 56.36
N ARG A 385 -49.76 -36.74 56.87
CA ARG A 385 -50.02 -36.47 58.29
C ARG A 385 -51.42 -36.95 58.69
N TYR A 386 -52.43 -36.75 57.85
CA TYR A 386 -53.79 -37.24 58.06
C TYR A 386 -53.84 -38.78 58.08
N ALA A 387 -53.23 -39.44 57.10
CA ALA A 387 -53.12 -40.90 57.08
C ALA A 387 -52.39 -41.44 58.33
N SER A 388 -51.30 -40.79 58.75
CA SER A 388 -50.59 -41.16 59.99
C SER A 388 -51.47 -41.00 61.24
N ARG A 389 -52.32 -39.96 61.30
CA ARG A 389 -53.28 -39.78 62.40
C ARG A 389 -54.34 -40.90 62.42
N ILE A 390 -54.92 -41.24 61.27
CA ILE A 390 -55.85 -42.38 61.15
C ILE A 390 -55.17 -43.67 61.60
N GLN A 391 -53.95 -43.91 61.12
CA GLN A 391 -53.20 -45.13 61.44
C GLN A 391 -52.95 -45.24 62.95
N ARG A 392 -52.56 -44.15 63.63
CA ARG A 392 -52.41 -44.12 65.10
C ARG A 392 -53.72 -44.27 65.87
N ALA A 393 -54.85 -43.85 65.31
CA ALA A 393 -56.16 -43.99 65.92
C ALA A 393 -56.72 -45.42 65.77
N LEU A 394 -56.44 -46.08 64.64
CA LEU A 394 -56.86 -47.46 64.34
C LEU A 394 -55.96 -48.51 65.01
N ILE A 395 -54.66 -48.23 65.12
CA ILE A 395 -53.74 -49.10 65.86
C ILE A 395 -54.07 -48.97 67.35
N THR A 396 -54.40 -50.08 67.98
CA THR A 396 -54.70 -50.12 69.41
C THR A 396 -53.48 -49.65 70.19
N SER A 397 -53.66 -48.71 71.13
CA SER A 397 -52.51 -48.16 71.86
C SER A 397 -51.65 -49.28 72.47
N GLU A 398 -50.31 -49.16 72.42
CA GLU A 398 -49.41 -50.15 73.01
C GLU A 398 -49.78 -50.44 74.47
N LYS A 399 -50.33 -49.45 75.19
CA LYS A 399 -50.84 -49.57 76.55
C LYS A 399 -52.08 -50.46 76.66
N TYR A 400 -52.99 -50.44 75.68
CA TYR A 400 -54.15 -51.33 75.60
C TYR A 400 -53.73 -52.76 75.20
N ILE A 401 -52.83 -52.89 74.24
CA ILE A 401 -52.28 -54.20 73.81
C ILE A 401 -51.56 -54.85 74.99
N SER A 402 -50.65 -54.14 75.65
CA SER A 402 -49.91 -54.64 76.82
C SER A 402 -50.82 -54.96 78.02
N ARG A 403 -51.87 -54.18 78.28
CA ARG A 403 -52.84 -54.46 79.36
C ARG A 403 -53.64 -55.74 79.10
N ASN A 404 -54.08 -55.98 77.87
CA ASN A 404 -54.82 -57.21 77.53
C ASN A 404 -53.90 -58.43 77.44
N LEU A 405 -52.68 -58.29 76.93
CA LEU A 405 -51.67 -59.35 76.98
C LEU A 405 -51.34 -59.75 78.43
N LYS A 406 -51.26 -58.79 79.37
CA LYS A 406 -51.09 -59.08 80.80
C LYS A 406 -52.29 -59.78 81.44
N ARG A 407 -53.53 -59.47 81.00
CA ARG A 407 -54.75 -60.16 81.44
C ARG A 407 -54.82 -61.61 80.95
N ILE A 408 -54.39 -61.87 79.72
CA ILE A 408 -54.36 -63.23 79.16
C ILE A 408 -53.31 -64.09 79.88
N ASN A 409 -52.19 -63.48 80.29
CA ASN A 409 -51.10 -64.19 80.98
C ASN A 409 -51.27 -64.33 82.51
N ASN A 410 -52.40 -63.89 83.08
CA ASN A 410 -52.74 -64.08 84.50
C ASN A 410 -54.28 -64.16 84.64
N PRO A 411 -54.89 -65.34 84.45
CA PRO A 411 -56.34 -65.53 84.55
C PRO A 411 -56.90 -65.34 85.96
#